data_AF-A0A959PHQ9-F1
#
_entry.id   AF-A0A959PHQ9-F1
#
_cell.length_a   1.000
_cell.length_b   1.000
_cell.length_c   1.000
_cell.angle_alpha   90.00
_cell.angle_beta   90.00
_cell.angle_gamma   90.00
#
_symmetry.space_group_name_H-M   'P 1'
#
loop_
_entity.id
_entity.type
_entity.pdbx_description
1 polymer ?
#
loop_
_entity_poly.entity_id
_entity_poly.type
_entity_poly.pdbx_seq_one_letter_code
_entity_poly.pdbx_strand_id
1 'polypeptide(L)'
;MACALYLLTFSSEAQPGFDPDDFRSLSFHAVLDSLEEDPHNPKFMWQLSQMVFSVEIHPFTSPEKSISAYIDRYQPFGSSKQDSVFAYFRQMCDMCPNRREWIRNPAIEMNAFLIKHIDELFEDLDWLIEHEPVVEQTSFYYTFVREGNLAAYLIQRGKLHFMTGNTEQALTDFTHALNAQPGKVYYAEACVAAAACHFHKNEFEEALGFIDLAEPVIEYNNLLQTTIPKHYNFEEVRIHLWTQMGDHEQLEGYLFNRWVEYLRHYYDALAEPDGTVNYNAENLLRQAREYENRYYEQVRKRIPEPTREEWVAILQMVVTAMEQ
;
A
#
# COMPACT_ATOMS: atom_id res chain seq x y z
N MET A 1 -25.81 1.73 30.32
CA MET A 1 -26.70 2.45 29.37
C MET A 1 -26.30 3.93 29.21
N ALA A 2 -24.99 4.24 29.23
CA ALA A 2 -24.45 5.60 29.07
C ALA A 2 -23.12 5.65 28.29
N CYS A 3 -22.75 4.59 27.56
CA CYS A 3 -21.60 4.59 26.63
C CYS A 3 -21.99 4.91 25.18
N ALA A 4 -23.27 5.17 24.91
CA ALA A 4 -23.81 5.37 23.56
C ALA A 4 -23.85 6.83 23.06
N LEU A 5 -23.12 7.77 23.67
CA LEU A 5 -23.19 9.19 23.28
C LEU A 5 -21.87 9.95 23.13
N TYR A 6 -20.70 9.31 23.25
CA TYR A 6 -19.41 10.03 23.23
C TYR A 6 -18.51 9.78 22.01
N LEU A 7 -19.07 9.27 20.90
CA LEU A 7 -18.39 9.21 19.60
C LEU A 7 -18.72 10.39 18.66
N LEU A 8 -19.44 11.43 19.14
CA LEU A 8 -19.96 12.52 18.30
C LEU A 8 -19.52 13.95 18.66
N THR A 9 -18.53 14.14 19.52
CA THR A 9 -17.92 15.47 19.74
C THR A 9 -16.42 15.37 20.02
N PHE A 10 -15.62 15.13 18.98
CA PHE A 10 -14.24 15.62 18.92
C PHE A 10 -14.12 16.61 17.76
N SER A 11 -14.99 17.64 17.80
CA SER A 11 -14.79 18.90 17.10
C SER A 11 -14.10 19.87 18.05
N SER A 12 -12.77 19.82 18.09
CA SER A 12 -11.96 21.01 18.30
C SER A 12 -10.59 20.66 17.78
N GLU A 13 -10.33 21.07 16.54
CA GLU A 13 -9.00 21.31 15.97
C GLU A 13 -7.94 20.28 16.38
N ALA A 14 -7.51 19.42 15.45
CA ALA A 14 -6.15 18.92 15.52
C ALA A 14 -5.24 20.15 15.64
N GLN A 15 -4.88 20.51 16.87
CA GLN A 15 -4.06 21.67 17.12
C GLN A 15 -2.74 21.43 16.39
N PRO A 16 -2.13 22.47 15.80
CA PRO A 16 -0.79 22.32 15.25
C PRO A 16 0.12 21.67 16.29
N GLY A 17 0.57 20.43 16.03
CA GLY A 17 1.36 19.62 16.97
C GLY A 17 0.71 18.32 17.47
N PHE A 18 -0.48 17.93 16.99
CA PHE A 18 -1.05 16.61 17.30
C PHE A 18 -0.38 15.51 16.46
N ASP A 19 0.15 14.47 17.13
CA ASP A 19 0.83 13.34 16.50
C ASP A 19 -0.20 12.31 15.96
N PRO A 20 -0.20 11.96 14.67
CA PRO A 20 -1.06 10.92 14.12
C PRO A 20 -0.91 9.55 14.80
N ASP A 21 0.27 9.25 15.36
CA ASP A 21 0.53 7.98 16.06
C ASP A 21 -0.12 7.96 17.45
N ASP A 22 -0.10 9.07 18.18
CA ASP A 22 -0.83 9.25 19.44
C ASP A 22 -2.34 9.07 19.22
N PHE A 23 -2.87 9.59 18.10
CA PHE A 23 -4.28 9.43 17.74
C PHE A 23 -4.67 7.96 17.48
N ARG A 24 -3.82 7.22 16.78
CA ARG A 24 -4.06 5.79 16.48
C ARG A 24 -4.06 4.94 17.74
N SER A 25 -3.11 5.16 18.64
CA SER A 25 -3.04 4.46 19.92
C SER A 25 -4.29 4.71 20.78
N LEU A 26 -4.72 5.97 20.92
CA LEU A 26 -5.95 6.31 21.65
C LEU A 26 -7.20 5.67 21.04
N SER A 27 -7.30 5.68 19.71
CA SER A 27 -8.42 5.05 19.00
C SER A 27 -8.44 3.53 19.20
N PHE A 28 -7.27 2.90 19.20
CA PHE A 28 -7.11 1.47 19.43
C PHE A 28 -7.58 1.07 20.84
N HIS A 29 -7.12 1.77 21.88
CA HIS A 29 -7.56 1.50 23.24
C HIS A 29 -9.06 1.73 23.44
N ALA A 30 -9.63 2.78 22.85
CA ALA A 30 -11.07 3.02 22.92
C ALA A 30 -11.91 1.90 22.28
N VAL A 31 -11.41 1.30 21.19
CA VAL A 31 -12.06 0.13 20.57
C VAL A 31 -11.95 -1.10 21.48
N LEU A 32 -10.79 -1.34 22.09
CA LEU A 32 -10.61 -2.44 23.04
C LEU A 32 -11.54 -2.31 24.26
N ASP A 33 -11.57 -1.14 24.90
CA ASP A 33 -12.45 -0.88 26.04
C ASP A 33 -13.93 -1.12 25.65
N SER A 34 -14.31 -0.74 24.43
CA SER A 34 -15.67 -0.96 23.92
C SER A 34 -15.99 -2.44 23.67
N LEU A 35 -15.01 -3.23 23.23
CA LEU A 35 -15.14 -4.69 23.08
C LEU A 35 -15.18 -5.41 24.43
N GLU A 36 -14.52 -4.89 25.47
CA GLU A 36 -14.68 -5.42 26.82
C GLU A 36 -16.12 -5.25 27.34
N GLU A 37 -16.78 -4.14 26.97
CA GLU A 37 -18.18 -3.89 27.32
C GLU A 37 -19.18 -4.68 26.45
N ASP A 38 -18.90 -4.84 25.15
CA ASP A 38 -19.76 -5.51 24.17
C ASP A 38 -18.92 -6.36 23.19
N PRO A 39 -18.52 -7.59 23.58
CA PRO A 39 -17.58 -8.41 22.81
C PRO A 39 -18.05 -8.81 21.41
N HIS A 40 -19.37 -8.83 21.17
CA HIS A 40 -19.94 -9.26 19.90
C HIS A 40 -20.43 -8.10 19.04
N ASN A 41 -19.96 -6.88 19.31
CA ASN A 41 -20.34 -5.72 18.51
C ASN A 41 -19.67 -5.75 17.12
N PRO A 42 -20.42 -5.95 16.03
CA PRO A 42 -19.84 -6.10 14.69
C PRO A 42 -19.04 -4.88 14.24
N LYS A 43 -19.44 -3.68 14.70
CA LYS A 43 -18.74 -2.45 14.38
C LYS A 43 -17.37 -2.38 15.04
N PHE A 44 -17.27 -2.74 16.32
CA PHE A 44 -15.99 -2.70 17.04
C PHE A 44 -15.06 -3.83 16.59
N MET A 45 -15.57 -5.04 16.33
CA MET A 45 -14.79 -6.13 15.74
C MET A 45 -14.22 -5.73 14.36
N TRP A 46 -15.07 -5.14 13.51
CA TRP A 46 -14.61 -4.62 12.22
C TRP A 46 -13.58 -3.49 12.36
N GLN A 47 -13.79 -2.55 13.27
CA GLN A 47 -12.84 -1.47 13.53
C GLN A 47 -11.49 -1.99 14.05
N LEU A 48 -11.49 -2.95 14.96
CA LEU A 48 -10.29 -3.59 15.48
C LEU A 48 -9.52 -4.26 14.34
N SER A 49 -10.19 -5.07 13.52
CA SER A 49 -9.54 -5.72 12.37
C SER A 49 -8.96 -4.70 11.39
N GLN A 50 -9.69 -3.62 11.05
CA GLN A 50 -9.16 -2.56 10.20
C GLN A 50 -7.95 -1.88 10.83
N MET A 51 -7.93 -1.62 12.14
CA MET A 51 -6.77 -1.03 12.80
C MET A 51 -5.56 -1.96 12.73
N VAL A 52 -5.76 -3.23 13.07
CA VAL A 52 -4.75 -4.29 13.04
C VAL A 52 -4.13 -4.46 11.64
N PHE A 53 -4.95 -4.45 10.59
CA PHE A 53 -4.53 -4.69 9.20
C PHE A 53 -4.44 -3.41 8.34
N SER A 54 -4.52 -2.23 8.96
CA SER A 54 -4.32 -0.93 8.28
C SER A 54 -2.87 -0.73 7.83
N VAL A 55 -1.96 -1.50 8.41
CA VAL A 55 -0.61 -1.66 7.89
C VAL A 55 -0.73 -2.56 6.66
N GLU A 56 -0.61 -1.96 5.47
CA GLU A 56 -0.59 -2.72 4.22
C GLU A 56 0.39 -3.89 4.35
N ILE A 57 -0.08 -5.12 4.13
CA ILE A 57 0.83 -6.25 3.94
C ILE A 57 1.62 -5.91 2.70
N HIS A 58 2.86 -5.47 2.88
CA HIS A 58 3.75 -5.34 1.75
C HIS A 58 3.90 -6.75 1.18
N PRO A 59 3.49 -7.01 -0.08
CA PRO A 59 3.24 -8.35 -0.63
C PRO A 59 4.45 -9.30 -0.65
N PHE A 60 5.61 -8.85 -0.18
CA PHE A 60 6.88 -9.58 -0.21
C PHE A 60 7.62 -9.57 1.13
N THR A 61 6.91 -9.23 2.21
CA THR A 61 7.39 -9.54 3.55
C THR A 61 7.24 -11.04 3.75
N SER A 62 8.34 -11.73 4.05
CA SER A 62 8.30 -13.16 4.29
C SER A 62 7.51 -13.43 5.58
N PRO A 63 6.53 -14.34 5.60
CA PRO A 63 5.84 -14.80 6.81
C PRO A 63 6.81 -15.25 7.92
N GLU A 64 7.95 -15.84 7.53
CA GLU A 64 8.99 -16.33 8.45
C GLU A 64 9.91 -15.21 8.96
N LYS A 65 10.18 -14.19 8.14
CA LYS A 65 10.77 -12.93 8.59
C LYS A 65 9.65 -12.11 9.21
N SER A 66 9.30 -12.48 10.44
CA SER A 66 8.18 -11.99 11.23
C SER A 66 7.84 -10.51 11.00
N ILE A 67 6.62 -10.11 11.38
CA ILE A 67 6.26 -8.70 11.55
C ILE A 67 7.36 -7.92 12.31
N SER A 68 8.14 -8.56 13.19
CA SER A 68 9.34 -7.96 13.78
C SER A 68 10.41 -7.58 12.75
N ALA A 69 10.72 -8.39 11.74
CA ALA A 69 11.67 -8.06 10.68
C ALA A 69 11.14 -6.96 9.75
N TYR A 70 9.81 -6.90 9.51
CA TYR A 70 9.18 -5.77 8.84
C TYR A 70 9.35 -4.49 9.68
N ILE A 71 9.03 -4.53 10.97
CA ILE A 71 9.19 -3.40 11.90
C ILE A 71 10.67 -3.03 12.10
N ASP A 72 11.60 -3.98 12.11
CA ASP A 72 13.04 -3.75 12.25
C ASP A 72 13.61 -3.10 10.98
N ARG A 73 13.10 -3.49 9.80
CA ARG A 73 13.43 -2.83 8.52
C ARG A 73 12.81 -1.44 8.41
N TYR A 74 11.69 -1.21 9.09
CA TYR A 74 10.99 0.06 9.24
C TYR A 74 11.24 0.71 10.63
N GLN A 75 12.40 0.46 11.26
CA GLN A 75 12.98 1.38 12.24
C GLN A 75 13.00 2.78 11.61
N PRO A 76 12.59 3.82 12.35
CA PRO A 76 11.83 4.97 11.82
C PRO A 76 12.48 5.49 10.55
N PHE A 77 11.78 5.39 9.40
CA PHE A 77 12.13 6.01 8.12
C PHE A 77 13.64 6.31 7.98
N GLY A 78 14.45 5.26 7.83
CA GLY A 78 15.90 5.36 7.74
C GLY A 78 16.39 6.09 6.50
N SER A 79 16.78 7.34 6.68
CA SER A 79 17.91 8.01 6.00
C SER A 79 17.95 7.97 4.47
N SER A 80 17.03 8.67 3.79
CA SER A 80 17.47 9.47 2.66
C SER A 80 17.83 10.87 3.18
N LYS A 81 19.05 11.31 2.89
CA LYS A 81 19.53 12.67 3.20
C LYS A 81 18.73 13.65 2.33
N GLN A 82 17.57 14.12 2.79
CA GLN A 82 16.97 15.36 2.31
C GLN A 82 16.08 15.98 3.39
N ASP A 83 16.50 17.17 3.79
CA ASP A 83 16.06 17.93 4.94
C ASP A 83 14.65 18.53 4.77
N SER A 84 13.81 18.45 5.81
CA SER A 84 12.94 19.54 6.30
C SER A 84 11.96 19.08 7.40
N VAL A 85 11.40 17.87 7.30
CA VAL A 85 10.43 17.36 8.30
C VAL A 85 11.12 16.81 9.56
N PHE A 86 12.23 16.08 9.39
CA PHE A 86 12.95 15.48 10.52
C PHE A 86 13.73 16.49 11.38
N ALA A 87 14.23 17.59 10.79
CA ALA A 87 14.87 18.67 11.56
C ALA A 87 13.85 19.37 12.48
N TYR A 88 12.63 19.54 12.00
CA TYR A 88 11.50 20.07 12.76
C TYR A 88 11.06 19.11 13.88
N PHE A 89 10.98 17.80 13.58
CA PHE A 89 10.68 16.76 14.59
C PHE A 89 11.75 16.67 15.69
N ARG A 90 13.03 16.73 15.34
CA ARG A 90 14.12 16.68 16.34
C ARG A 90 14.09 17.90 17.27
N GLN A 91 13.82 19.08 16.73
CA GLN A 91 13.68 20.32 17.49
C GLN A 91 12.46 20.30 18.42
N MET A 92 11.37 19.64 18.01
CA MET A 92 10.17 19.41 18.84
C MET A 92 10.42 18.40 19.98
N CYS A 93 11.18 17.32 19.72
CA CYS A 93 11.54 16.34 20.73
C CYS A 93 12.51 16.89 21.79
N ASP A 94 13.44 17.77 21.39
CA ASP A 94 14.41 18.39 22.31
C ASP A 94 13.77 19.41 23.27
N MET A 95 12.54 19.87 23.01
CA MET A 95 11.79 20.79 23.87
C MET A 95 10.98 20.11 24.99
N CYS A 96 10.89 18.76 25.01
CA CYS A 96 10.10 18.01 25.99
C CYS A 96 10.96 17.00 26.78
N PRO A 97 11.71 17.44 27.81
CA PRO A 97 12.73 16.63 28.48
C PRO A 97 12.21 15.38 29.23
N ASN A 98 10.90 15.21 29.41
CA ASN A 98 10.29 14.11 30.17
C ASN A 98 9.53 13.06 29.34
N ARG A 99 9.60 13.06 27.99
CA ARG A 99 8.81 12.15 27.13
C ARG A 99 9.57 10.93 26.56
N ARG A 100 10.77 10.61 27.05
CA ARG A 100 11.56 9.46 26.53
C ARG A 100 10.93 8.08 26.78
N GLU A 101 9.93 7.97 27.66
CA GLU A 101 9.25 6.71 27.96
C GLU A 101 8.02 6.42 27.07
N TRP A 102 7.59 7.39 26.24
CA TRP A 102 6.33 7.32 25.48
C TRP A 102 6.49 7.01 23.99
N ILE A 103 7.72 6.91 23.47
CA ILE A 103 7.93 6.45 22.09
C ILE A 103 7.92 4.92 22.07
N ARG A 104 6.81 4.33 22.48
CA ARG A 104 6.54 2.93 22.17
C ARG A 104 6.05 2.91 20.73
N ASN A 105 6.80 2.24 19.87
CA ASN A 105 6.45 2.12 18.46
C ASN A 105 5.07 1.43 18.36
N PRO A 106 4.03 2.10 17.87
CA PRO A 106 2.68 1.53 17.80
C PRO A 106 2.63 0.19 17.05
N ALA A 107 3.52 0.00 16.06
CA ALA A 107 3.63 -1.25 15.34
C ALA A 107 4.12 -2.41 16.25
N ILE A 108 5.02 -2.15 17.20
CA ILE A 108 5.48 -3.16 18.17
C ILE A 108 4.35 -3.55 19.12
N GLU A 109 3.59 -2.57 19.61
CA GLU A 109 2.45 -2.86 20.50
C GLU A 109 1.32 -3.58 19.77
N MET A 110 1.00 -3.17 18.54
CA MET A 110 0.04 -3.87 17.68
C MET A 110 0.50 -5.29 17.35
N ASN A 111 1.79 -5.51 17.12
CA ASN A 111 2.34 -6.85 16.91
C ASN A 111 2.24 -7.72 18.16
N ALA A 112 2.59 -7.18 19.34
CA ALA A 112 2.47 -7.91 20.60
C ALA A 112 1.00 -8.25 20.90
N PHE A 113 0.08 -7.33 20.61
CA PHE A 113 -1.35 -7.56 20.69
C PHE A 113 -1.79 -8.67 19.73
N LEU A 114 -1.43 -8.56 18.45
CA LEU A 114 -1.71 -9.56 17.41
C LEU A 114 -1.30 -10.96 17.84
N ILE A 115 -0.06 -11.14 18.30
CA ILE A 115 0.46 -12.44 18.73
C ILE A 115 -0.32 -12.98 19.93
N LYS A 116 -0.70 -12.10 20.87
CA LYS A 116 -1.40 -12.50 22.09
C LYS A 116 -2.87 -12.85 21.83
N HIS A 117 -3.51 -12.21 20.87
CA HIS A 117 -4.96 -12.27 20.63
C HIS A 117 -5.31 -12.89 19.27
N ILE A 118 -4.41 -13.70 18.70
CA ILE A 118 -4.56 -14.20 17.34
C ILE A 118 -5.77 -15.14 17.16
N ASP A 119 -6.02 -16.00 18.15
CA ASP A 119 -7.13 -16.94 18.12
C ASP A 119 -8.47 -16.21 18.25
N GLU A 120 -8.55 -15.22 19.15
CA GLU A 120 -9.73 -14.35 19.31
C GLU A 120 -10.04 -13.59 18.01
N LEU A 121 -9.01 -13.10 17.31
CA LEU A 121 -9.19 -12.44 16.02
C LEU A 121 -9.70 -13.39 14.92
N PHE A 122 -9.29 -14.65 14.92
CA PHE A 122 -9.87 -15.65 14.02
C PHE A 122 -11.34 -15.90 14.33
N GLU A 123 -11.69 -16.07 15.61
CA GLU A 123 -13.08 -16.28 16.04
C GLU A 123 -13.98 -15.09 15.67
N ASP A 124 -13.52 -13.86 15.87
CA ASP A 124 -14.24 -12.64 15.50
C ASP A 124 -14.47 -12.56 13.97
N LEU A 125 -13.44 -12.87 13.17
CA LEU A 125 -13.54 -12.86 11.72
C LEU A 125 -14.42 -13.99 11.18
N ASP A 126 -14.36 -15.17 11.78
CA ASP A 126 -15.24 -16.29 11.46
C ASP A 126 -16.70 -15.92 11.74
N TRP A 127 -16.97 -15.27 12.88
CA TRP A 127 -18.30 -14.77 13.21
C TRP A 127 -18.79 -13.74 12.20
N LEU A 128 -17.96 -12.76 11.80
CA LEU A 128 -18.28 -11.75 10.79
C LEU A 128 -18.57 -12.38 9.41
N ILE A 129 -17.82 -13.42 9.03
CA ILE A 129 -18.01 -14.15 7.77
C ILE A 129 -19.32 -14.96 7.81
N GLU A 130 -19.64 -15.62 8.92
CA GLU A 130 -20.85 -16.43 9.05
C GLU A 130 -22.14 -15.59 9.06
N HIS A 131 -22.10 -14.42 9.70
CA HIS A 131 -23.29 -13.60 9.94
C HIS A 131 -23.45 -12.45 8.93
N GLU A 132 -22.41 -12.14 8.16
CA GLU A 132 -22.36 -11.07 7.14
C GLU A 132 -23.04 -9.75 7.59
N PRO A 133 -22.70 -9.20 8.77
CA PRO A 133 -23.36 -7.99 9.23
C PRO A 133 -23.03 -6.81 8.30
N VAL A 134 -24.02 -5.99 7.97
CA VAL A 134 -23.76 -4.74 7.24
C VAL A 134 -23.17 -3.72 8.21
N VAL A 135 -21.86 -3.49 8.12
CA VAL A 135 -21.17 -2.48 8.94
C VAL A 135 -20.92 -1.23 8.10
N GLU A 136 -21.73 -0.21 8.32
CA GLU A 136 -21.48 1.11 7.73
C GLU A 136 -20.36 1.82 8.49
N GLN A 137 -19.18 1.92 7.85
CA GLN A 137 -18.08 2.69 8.40
C GLN A 137 -18.08 4.09 7.77
N THR A 138 -18.51 5.08 8.55
CA THR A 138 -18.34 6.50 8.22
C THR A 138 -16.93 6.92 8.64
N SER A 139 -16.02 7.08 7.67
CA SER A 139 -14.72 7.70 7.92
C SER A 139 -14.89 9.22 8.04
N PHE A 140 -14.21 9.83 9.03
CA PHE A 140 -14.34 11.26 9.34
C PHE A 140 -13.61 12.17 8.33
N TYR A 141 -12.63 11.63 7.58
CA TYR A 141 -11.76 12.42 6.70
C TYR A 141 -12.04 12.25 5.21
N TYR A 142 -12.79 11.21 4.82
CA TYR A 142 -13.22 11.02 3.43
C TYR A 142 -14.60 10.39 3.41
N THR A 143 -15.46 10.87 2.52
CA THR A 143 -16.80 10.32 2.21
C THR A 143 -16.75 8.93 1.54
N PHE A 144 -15.73 8.12 1.83
CA PHE A 144 -15.68 6.72 1.43
C PHE A 144 -16.34 5.91 2.55
N VAL A 145 -17.58 5.50 2.31
CA VAL A 145 -18.21 4.44 3.11
C VAL A 145 -17.54 3.15 2.70
N ARG A 146 -16.63 2.62 3.53
CA ARG A 146 -16.20 1.22 3.41
C ARG A 146 -17.27 0.39 4.11
N GLU A 147 -18.14 -0.22 3.32
CA GLU A 147 -19.07 -1.22 3.85
C GLU A 147 -18.24 -2.45 4.25
N GLY A 148 -18.38 -2.89 5.50
CA GLY A 148 -17.99 -4.23 5.89
C GLY A 148 -18.89 -5.20 5.13
N ASN A 149 -18.29 -6.02 4.27
CA ASN A 149 -18.99 -7.05 3.52
C ASN A 149 -18.17 -8.34 3.57
N LEU A 150 -18.78 -9.43 3.10
CA LEU A 150 -18.16 -10.76 3.11
C LEU A 150 -16.73 -10.77 2.54
N ALA A 151 -16.51 -10.10 1.39
CA ALA A 151 -15.19 -10.04 0.77
C ALA A 151 -14.17 -9.33 1.66
N ALA A 152 -14.56 -8.24 2.33
CA ALA A 152 -13.69 -7.50 3.23
C ALA A 152 -13.29 -8.34 4.45
N TYR A 153 -14.22 -9.11 5.03
CA TYR A 153 -13.95 -10.02 6.15
C TYR A 153 -13.01 -11.17 5.74
N LEU A 154 -13.28 -11.79 4.59
CA LEU A 154 -12.42 -12.83 4.01
C LEU A 154 -11.00 -12.31 3.75
N ILE A 155 -10.85 -11.10 3.22
CA ILE A 155 -9.52 -10.49 3.05
C ILE A 155 -8.80 -10.35 4.39
N GLN A 156 -9.44 -9.87 5.46
CA GLN A 156 -8.76 -9.74 6.75
C GLN A 156 -8.38 -11.10 7.35
N ARG A 157 -9.24 -12.12 7.23
CA ARG A 157 -8.91 -13.48 7.70
C ARG A 157 -7.79 -14.10 6.88
N GLY A 158 -7.81 -13.92 5.56
CA GLY A 158 -6.74 -14.37 4.67
C GLY A 158 -5.40 -13.71 5.02
N LYS A 159 -5.40 -12.41 5.33
CA LYS A 159 -4.21 -11.70 5.82
C LYS A 159 -3.67 -12.30 7.12
N LEU A 160 -4.55 -12.62 8.08
CA LEU A 160 -4.17 -13.25 9.33
C LEU A 160 -3.58 -14.66 9.11
N HIS A 161 -4.18 -15.47 8.23
CA HIS A 161 -3.62 -16.74 7.81
C HIS A 161 -2.24 -16.58 7.16
N PHE A 162 -2.06 -15.60 6.27
CA PHE A 162 -0.77 -15.36 5.61
C PHE A 162 0.31 -14.96 6.62
N MET A 163 -0.01 -14.05 7.55
CA MET A 163 0.90 -13.60 8.61
C MET A 163 1.29 -14.71 9.58
N THR A 164 0.45 -15.74 9.74
CA THR A 164 0.73 -16.92 10.57
C THR A 164 1.42 -18.06 9.82
N GLY A 165 1.79 -17.85 8.55
CA GLY A 165 2.42 -18.86 7.71
C GLY A 165 1.45 -19.89 7.11
N ASN A 166 0.14 -19.71 7.31
CA ASN A 166 -0.91 -20.56 6.75
C ASN A 166 -1.28 -20.11 5.32
N THR A 167 -0.30 -20.14 4.41
CA THR A 167 -0.42 -19.55 3.06
C THR A 167 -1.56 -20.17 2.22
N GLU A 168 -1.85 -21.46 2.35
CA GLU A 168 -2.93 -22.11 1.57
C GLU A 168 -4.33 -21.70 2.04
N GLN A 169 -4.53 -21.57 3.36
CA GLN A 169 -5.77 -21.04 3.93
C GLN A 169 -5.95 -19.57 3.54
N ALA A 170 -4.86 -18.78 3.56
CA ALA A 170 -4.88 -17.40 3.08
C ALA A 170 -5.35 -17.29 1.63
N LEU A 171 -4.75 -18.10 0.73
CA LEU A 171 -5.11 -18.11 -0.68
C LEU A 171 -6.57 -18.55 -0.90
N THR A 172 -7.07 -19.49 -0.09
CA THR A 172 -8.48 -19.92 -0.10
C THR A 172 -9.41 -18.74 0.21
N ASP A 173 -9.10 -17.99 1.27
CA ASP A 173 -9.87 -16.82 1.67
C ASP A 173 -9.84 -15.70 0.64
N PHE A 174 -8.68 -15.39 0.06
CA PHE A 174 -8.57 -14.38 -0.99
C PHE A 174 -9.34 -14.78 -2.26
N THR A 175 -9.30 -16.07 -2.63
CA THR A 175 -10.07 -16.60 -3.76
C THR A 175 -11.57 -16.51 -3.48
N HIS A 176 -12.01 -16.85 -2.26
CA HIS A 176 -13.40 -16.68 -1.86
C HIS A 176 -13.82 -15.20 -1.88
N ALA A 177 -12.95 -14.30 -1.44
CA ALA A 177 -13.21 -12.86 -1.47
C ALA A 177 -13.41 -12.36 -2.91
N LEU A 178 -12.61 -12.82 -3.87
CA LEU A 178 -12.77 -12.50 -5.30
C LEU A 178 -14.09 -13.06 -5.86
N ASN A 179 -14.49 -14.27 -5.45
CA ASN A 179 -15.74 -14.90 -5.88
C ASN A 179 -16.99 -14.21 -5.31
N ALA A 180 -16.87 -13.52 -4.18
CA ALA A 180 -17.94 -12.73 -3.57
C ALA A 180 -18.27 -11.43 -4.35
N GLN A 181 -17.68 -11.24 -5.54
CA GLN A 181 -17.88 -10.07 -6.41
C GLN A 181 -17.64 -8.73 -5.67
N PRO A 182 -16.43 -8.54 -5.11
CA PRO A 182 -16.13 -7.35 -4.35
C PRO A 182 -16.20 -6.11 -5.22
N GLY A 183 -16.51 -4.97 -4.60
CA GLY A 183 -16.29 -3.67 -5.22
C GLY A 183 -14.81 -3.50 -5.61
N LYS A 184 -14.53 -2.59 -6.55
CA LYS A 184 -13.21 -2.39 -7.17
C LYS A 184 -12.04 -2.34 -6.18
N VAL A 185 -12.22 -1.65 -5.05
CA VAL A 185 -11.19 -1.50 -4.01
C VAL A 185 -10.82 -2.86 -3.40
N TYR A 186 -11.81 -3.62 -2.94
CA TYR A 186 -11.58 -4.94 -2.34
C TYR A 186 -11.16 -5.99 -3.38
N TYR A 187 -11.59 -5.84 -4.65
CA TYR A 187 -11.12 -6.68 -5.74
C TYR A 187 -9.60 -6.54 -5.93
N ALA A 188 -9.11 -5.31 -6.06
CA ALA A 188 -7.67 -5.05 -6.19
C ALA A 188 -6.90 -5.53 -4.94
N GLU A 189 -7.42 -5.27 -3.74
CA GLU A 189 -6.82 -5.70 -2.48
C GLU A 189 -6.70 -7.24 -2.38
N ALA A 190 -7.76 -7.99 -2.76
CA ALA A 190 -7.74 -9.44 -2.78
C ALA A 190 -6.77 -10.01 -3.82
N CYS A 191 -6.70 -9.43 -5.02
CA CYS A 191 -5.72 -9.82 -6.04
C CYS A 191 -4.28 -9.68 -5.54
N VAL A 192 -3.93 -8.54 -4.92
CA VAL A 192 -2.58 -8.31 -4.40
C VAL A 192 -2.23 -9.28 -3.29
N ALA A 193 -3.19 -9.56 -2.41
CA ALA A 193 -2.98 -10.49 -1.31
C ALA A 193 -2.82 -11.94 -1.82
N ALA A 194 -3.55 -12.34 -2.86
CA ALA A 194 -3.35 -13.61 -3.56
C ALA A 194 -1.98 -13.66 -4.26
N ALA A 195 -1.56 -12.58 -4.92
CA ALA A 195 -0.23 -12.48 -5.53
C ALA A 195 0.89 -12.67 -4.50
N ALA A 196 0.75 -12.10 -3.31
CA ALA A 196 1.69 -12.29 -2.20
C ALA A 196 1.80 -13.77 -1.77
N CYS A 197 0.68 -14.49 -1.75
CA CYS A 197 0.66 -15.93 -1.44
C CYS A 197 1.43 -16.74 -2.47
N HIS A 198 1.16 -16.52 -3.76
CA HIS A 198 1.86 -17.19 -4.86
C HIS A 198 3.36 -16.83 -4.87
N PHE A 199 3.71 -15.56 -4.66
CA PHE A 199 5.10 -15.15 -4.52
C PHE A 199 5.82 -15.90 -3.40
N HIS A 200 5.20 -16.03 -2.22
CA HIS A 200 5.78 -16.76 -1.10
C HIS A 200 6.02 -18.25 -1.42
N LYS A 201 5.18 -18.82 -2.28
CA LYS A 201 5.33 -20.19 -2.80
C LYS A 201 6.34 -20.30 -3.95
N ASN A 202 6.97 -19.20 -4.37
CA ASN A 202 7.81 -19.07 -5.58
C ASN A 202 7.06 -19.39 -6.88
N GLU A 203 5.75 -19.15 -6.90
CA GLU A 203 4.86 -19.27 -8.07
C GLU A 203 4.73 -17.87 -8.70
N PHE A 204 5.81 -17.41 -9.36
CA PHE A 204 5.94 -16.00 -9.76
C PHE A 204 5.04 -15.61 -10.93
N GLU A 205 4.79 -16.53 -11.86
CA GLU A 205 3.89 -16.32 -13.00
C GLU A 205 2.44 -16.14 -12.53
N GLU A 206 1.99 -16.97 -11.59
CA GLU A 206 0.68 -16.85 -10.97
C GLU A 206 0.56 -15.55 -10.17
N ALA A 207 1.60 -15.19 -9.41
CA ALA A 207 1.64 -13.92 -8.69
C ALA A 207 1.50 -12.73 -9.64
N LEU A 208 2.23 -12.73 -10.76
CA LEU A 208 2.15 -11.69 -11.78
C LEU A 208 0.75 -11.62 -12.40
N GLY A 209 0.13 -12.76 -12.68
CA GLY A 209 -1.24 -12.82 -13.20
C GLY A 209 -2.24 -12.12 -12.25
N PHE A 210 -2.11 -12.30 -10.94
CA PHE A 210 -2.93 -11.58 -9.98
C PHE A 210 -2.62 -10.07 -9.92
N ILE A 211 -1.37 -9.66 -10.08
CA ILE A 211 -1.02 -8.23 -10.17
C ILE A 211 -1.63 -7.59 -11.42
N ASP A 212 -1.63 -8.29 -12.55
CA ASP A 212 -2.30 -7.84 -13.78
C ASP A 212 -3.82 -7.69 -13.59
N LEU A 213 -4.44 -8.56 -12.79
CA LEU A 213 -5.85 -8.42 -12.42
C LEU A 213 -6.12 -7.25 -11.45
N ALA A 214 -5.19 -6.97 -10.54
CA ALA A 214 -5.33 -5.90 -9.54
C ALA A 214 -5.25 -4.50 -10.16
N GLU A 215 -4.58 -4.38 -11.30
CA GLU A 215 -4.34 -3.14 -12.00
C GLU A 215 -5.52 -2.81 -12.93
N PRO A 216 -6.47 -1.92 -12.56
CA PRO A 216 -7.44 -1.48 -13.53
C PRO A 216 -6.72 -0.69 -14.63
N VAL A 217 -7.02 -1.02 -15.88
CA VAL A 217 -6.70 -0.21 -17.05
C VAL A 217 -7.18 1.23 -16.79
N ILE A 218 -6.23 2.13 -16.53
CA ILE A 218 -6.33 3.59 -16.50
C ILE A 218 -7.51 4.14 -15.67
N GLU A 219 -7.27 4.47 -14.40
CA GLU A 219 -8.18 5.35 -13.66
C GLU A 219 -7.96 6.80 -14.07
N TYR A 220 -8.94 7.38 -14.76
CA TYR A 220 -9.01 8.82 -15.02
C TYR A 220 -8.95 9.57 -13.68
N ASN A 221 -7.94 10.44 -13.50
CA ASN A 221 -7.84 11.26 -12.32
C ASN A 221 -8.87 12.41 -12.41
N ASN A 222 -10.07 12.16 -11.88
CA ASN A 222 -11.16 13.14 -11.85
C ASN A 222 -10.76 14.48 -11.22
N LEU A 223 -9.79 14.50 -10.30
CA LEU A 223 -9.35 15.73 -9.60
C LEU A 223 -8.42 16.59 -10.45
N LEU A 224 -7.60 15.97 -11.31
CA LEU A 224 -6.67 16.69 -12.17
C LEU A 224 -7.17 16.84 -13.60
N GLN A 225 -8.31 16.22 -13.94
CA GLN A 225 -8.86 16.13 -15.31
C GLN A 225 -7.83 15.70 -16.38
N THR A 226 -6.74 15.08 -15.94
CA THR A 226 -5.61 14.69 -16.78
C THR A 226 -5.40 13.19 -16.66
N THR A 227 -5.12 12.57 -17.80
CA THR A 227 -4.62 11.20 -17.90
C THR A 227 -3.12 11.21 -17.59
N ILE A 228 -2.75 11.55 -16.36
CA ILE A 228 -1.37 11.33 -15.90
C ILE A 228 -1.25 9.84 -15.63
N PRO A 229 -0.20 9.15 -16.13
CA PRO A 229 0.10 7.78 -15.71
C PRO A 229 0.32 7.83 -14.20
N LYS A 230 -0.65 7.34 -13.43
CA LYS A 230 -0.41 7.16 -12.00
C LYS A 230 0.69 6.13 -11.88
N HIS A 231 1.63 6.41 -10.96
CA HIS A 231 2.46 5.37 -10.39
C HIS A 231 1.54 4.21 -10.02
N TYR A 232 1.73 3.07 -10.67
CA TYR A 232 0.84 1.96 -10.41
C TYR A 232 1.16 1.45 -9.02
N ASN A 233 0.13 1.26 -8.20
CA ASN A 233 0.29 0.83 -6.80
C ASN A 233 1.12 -0.46 -6.68
N PHE A 234 1.22 -1.24 -7.76
CA PHE A 234 1.91 -2.53 -7.84
C PHE A 234 3.05 -2.54 -8.85
N GLU A 235 3.56 -1.37 -9.24
CA GLU A 235 4.66 -1.28 -10.22
C GLU A 235 5.96 -1.91 -9.70
N GLU A 236 6.36 -1.56 -8.48
CA GLU A 236 7.52 -2.17 -7.82
C GLU A 236 7.36 -3.68 -7.66
N VAL A 237 6.12 -4.11 -7.43
CA VAL A 237 5.75 -5.52 -7.25
C VAL A 237 5.95 -6.29 -8.55
N ARG A 238 5.47 -5.74 -9.65
CA ARG A 238 5.65 -6.25 -11.01
C ARG A 238 7.12 -6.32 -11.42
N ILE A 239 7.87 -5.23 -11.22
CA ILE A 239 9.32 -5.16 -11.50
C ILE A 239 10.08 -6.21 -10.70
N HIS A 240 9.73 -6.37 -9.42
CA HIS A 240 10.34 -7.37 -8.55
C HIS A 240 10.08 -8.80 -9.04
N LEU A 241 8.83 -9.11 -9.41
CA LEU A 241 8.43 -10.41 -9.95
C LEU A 241 9.21 -10.77 -11.22
N TRP A 242 9.26 -9.89 -12.23
CA TRP A 242 10.05 -10.15 -13.43
C TRP A 242 11.54 -10.32 -13.14
N THR A 243 12.06 -9.56 -12.17
CA THR A 243 13.45 -9.71 -11.74
C THR A 243 13.71 -11.09 -11.12
N GLN A 244 12.78 -11.62 -10.30
CA GLN A 244 12.91 -12.97 -9.72
C GLN A 244 12.78 -14.08 -10.77
N MET A 245 11.90 -13.91 -11.75
CA MET A 245 11.75 -14.87 -12.87
C MET A 245 12.95 -14.88 -13.83
N GLY A 246 13.80 -13.85 -13.79
CA GLY A 246 14.88 -13.68 -14.77
C GLY A 246 14.38 -13.32 -16.17
N ASP A 247 13.13 -12.86 -16.28
CA ASP A 247 12.52 -12.43 -17.55
C ASP A 247 12.97 -10.99 -17.88
N HIS A 248 14.24 -10.88 -18.26
CA HIS A 248 14.88 -9.60 -18.57
C HIS A 248 14.24 -8.91 -19.78
N GLU A 249 13.70 -9.68 -20.74
CA GLU A 249 13.07 -9.12 -21.93
C GLU A 249 11.75 -8.42 -21.60
N GLN A 250 10.86 -9.07 -20.85
CA GLN A 250 9.61 -8.44 -20.40
C GLN A 250 9.88 -7.24 -19.50
N LEU A 251 10.86 -7.35 -18.58
CA LEU A 251 11.23 -6.25 -17.70
C LEU A 251 11.79 -5.05 -18.46
N GLU A 252 12.72 -5.27 -19.41
CA GLU A 252 13.28 -4.21 -20.24
C GLU A 252 12.18 -3.55 -21.09
N GLY A 253 11.32 -4.35 -21.73
CA GLY A 253 10.19 -3.86 -22.51
C GLY A 253 9.23 -3.01 -21.69
N TYR A 254 8.89 -3.46 -20.48
CA TYR A 254 8.03 -2.71 -19.57
C TYR A 254 8.65 -1.37 -19.14
N LEU A 255 9.90 -1.38 -18.65
CA LEU A 255 10.59 -0.16 -18.20
C LEU A 255 10.75 0.85 -19.35
N PHE A 256 11.06 0.36 -20.55
CA PHE A 256 11.13 1.19 -21.76
C PHE A 256 9.78 1.84 -22.07
N ASN A 257 8.69 1.05 -22.09
CA ASN A 257 7.36 1.57 -22.38
C ASN A 257 6.93 2.63 -21.35
N ARG A 258 7.21 2.42 -20.06
CA ARG A 258 6.94 3.40 -19.00
C ARG A 258 7.74 4.69 -19.16
N TRP A 259 9.02 4.56 -19.48
CA TRP A 259 9.87 5.72 -19.76
C TRP A 259 9.30 6.56 -20.91
N VAL A 260 8.96 5.94 -22.03
CA VAL A 260 8.37 6.61 -23.20
C VAL A 260 7.02 7.25 -22.85
N GLU A 261 6.16 6.54 -22.12
CA GLU A 261 4.85 7.03 -21.69
C GLU A 261 4.99 8.31 -20.84
N TYR A 262 5.81 8.29 -19.78
CA TYR A 262 6.05 9.47 -18.94
C TYR A 262 6.69 10.63 -19.71
N LEU A 263 7.61 10.35 -20.65
CA LEU A 263 8.17 11.38 -21.53
C LEU A 263 7.10 12.02 -22.42
N ARG A 264 6.22 11.23 -23.03
CA ARG A 264 5.13 11.73 -23.88
C ARG A 264 4.24 12.68 -23.09
N HIS A 265 3.78 12.25 -21.91
CA HIS A 265 2.98 13.10 -21.03
C HIS A 265 3.71 14.36 -20.58
N TYR A 266 5.03 14.29 -20.36
CA TYR A 266 5.83 15.47 -20.07
C TYR A 266 5.82 16.47 -21.23
N TYR A 267 6.02 16.03 -22.47
CA TYR A 267 5.98 16.90 -23.64
C TYR A 267 4.59 17.45 -23.94
N ASP A 268 3.54 16.64 -23.75
CA ASP A 268 2.16 17.11 -23.85
C ASP A 268 1.88 18.23 -22.83
N ALA A 269 2.35 18.07 -21.59
CA ALA A 269 2.23 19.09 -20.55
C ALA A 269 3.03 20.38 -20.85
N LEU A 270 4.10 20.30 -21.66
CA LEU A 270 4.84 21.49 -22.13
C LEU A 270 4.19 22.19 -23.32
N ALA A 271 3.36 21.48 -24.09
CA ALA A 271 2.70 22.00 -25.29
C ALA A 271 1.43 22.80 -24.99
N GLU A 272 1.00 22.88 -23.73
CA GLU A 272 -0.21 23.61 -23.34
C GLU A 272 -0.07 25.12 -23.65
N PRO A 273 -0.95 25.69 -24.51
CA PRO A 273 -0.76 27.00 -25.11
C PRO A 273 -0.98 28.20 -24.16
N ASP A 274 -1.44 27.97 -22.93
CA ASP A 274 -1.79 29.05 -22.00
C ASP A 274 -0.59 29.59 -21.21
N GLY A 275 0.60 28.98 -21.36
CA GLY A 275 1.83 29.39 -20.68
C GLY A 275 1.76 29.25 -19.16
N THR A 276 0.76 28.55 -18.62
CA THR A 276 0.74 28.20 -17.21
C THR A 276 1.82 27.15 -16.96
N VAL A 277 2.66 27.39 -15.95
CA VAL A 277 3.66 26.40 -15.54
C VAL A 277 2.88 25.22 -14.99
N ASN A 278 2.79 24.16 -15.79
CA ASN A 278 2.15 22.93 -15.36
C ASN A 278 3.07 22.26 -14.33
N TYR A 279 2.77 22.43 -13.04
CA TYR A 279 3.49 21.81 -11.92
C TYR A 279 3.60 20.27 -12.05
N ASN A 280 2.80 19.65 -12.93
CA ASN A 280 2.91 18.24 -13.22
C ASN A 280 4.07 17.90 -14.17
N ALA A 281 4.56 18.84 -15.01
CA ALA A 281 5.63 18.58 -15.96
C ALA A 281 6.95 18.19 -15.27
N GLU A 282 7.33 18.88 -14.18
CA GLU A 282 8.52 18.50 -13.42
C GLU A 282 8.39 17.12 -12.77
N ASN A 283 7.21 16.79 -12.24
CA ASN A 283 6.92 15.48 -11.68
C ASN A 283 6.99 14.39 -12.76
N LEU A 284 6.39 14.61 -13.93
CA LEU A 284 6.41 13.70 -15.08
C LEU A 284 7.85 13.46 -15.57
N LEU A 285 8.65 14.52 -15.71
CA LEU A 285 10.07 14.39 -16.08
C LEU A 285 10.87 13.63 -15.02
N ARG A 286 10.60 13.86 -13.74
CA ARG A 286 11.23 13.11 -12.65
C ARG A 286 10.90 11.61 -12.77
N GLN A 287 9.64 11.26 -13.02
CA GLN A 287 9.25 9.87 -13.23
C GLN A 287 9.89 9.27 -14.48
N ALA A 288 9.87 9.98 -15.61
CA ALA A 288 10.52 9.55 -16.83
C ALA A 288 12.00 9.21 -16.60
N ARG A 289 12.74 10.07 -15.88
CA ARG A 289 14.15 9.84 -15.53
C ARG A 289 14.34 8.65 -14.59
N GLU A 290 13.39 8.39 -13.71
CA GLU A 290 13.44 7.22 -12.84
C GLU A 290 13.35 5.92 -13.67
N TYR A 291 12.40 5.82 -14.59
CA TYR A 291 12.28 4.67 -15.50
C TYR A 291 13.46 4.57 -16.47
N GLU A 292 13.96 5.69 -16.97
CA GLU A 292 15.19 5.75 -17.77
C GLU A 292 16.36 5.10 -17.03
N ASN A 293 16.60 5.52 -15.78
CA ASN A 293 17.69 4.98 -14.97
C ASN A 293 17.51 3.48 -14.71
N ARG A 294 16.30 3.04 -14.34
CA ARG A 294 15.99 1.62 -14.12
C ARG A 294 16.19 0.80 -15.40
N TYR A 295 15.74 1.30 -16.55
CA TYR A 295 15.94 0.67 -17.85
C TYR A 295 17.44 0.53 -18.16
N TYR A 296 18.22 1.59 -18.00
CA TYR A 296 19.67 1.55 -18.21
C TYR A 296 20.39 0.60 -17.26
N GLU A 297 19.96 0.49 -16.01
CA GLU A 297 20.50 -0.50 -15.08
C GLU A 297 20.24 -1.92 -15.55
N GLN A 298 19.06 -2.22 -16.10
CA GLN A 298 18.78 -3.54 -16.66
C GLN A 298 19.59 -3.81 -17.94
N VAL A 299 19.66 -2.85 -18.86
CA VAL A 299 20.50 -2.97 -20.07
C VAL A 299 21.96 -3.22 -19.71
N ARG A 300 22.51 -2.54 -18.69
CA ARG A 300 23.89 -2.75 -18.23
C ARG A 300 24.13 -4.13 -17.64
N LYS A 301 23.13 -4.77 -17.03
CA LYS A 301 23.28 -6.16 -16.56
C LYS A 301 23.45 -7.12 -17.74
N ARG A 302 22.82 -6.83 -18.88
CA ARG A 302 22.93 -7.63 -20.12
C ARG A 302 24.17 -7.26 -20.96
N ILE A 303 24.49 -5.97 -21.04
CA ILE A 303 25.58 -5.39 -21.81
C ILE A 303 26.39 -4.48 -20.86
N PRO A 304 27.41 -5.00 -20.15
CA PRO A 304 28.13 -4.25 -19.11
C PRO A 304 28.75 -2.94 -19.59
N GLU A 305 29.16 -2.88 -20.86
CA GLU A 305 29.75 -1.71 -21.49
C GLU A 305 29.10 -1.49 -22.87
N PRO A 306 27.89 -0.88 -22.92
CA PRO A 306 27.24 -0.66 -24.20
C PRO A 306 28.05 0.31 -25.04
N THR A 307 28.26 -0.08 -26.30
CA THR A 307 28.95 0.72 -27.31
C THR A 307 28.16 2.00 -27.59
N ARG A 308 28.83 2.97 -28.23
CA ARG A 308 28.18 4.21 -28.65
C ARG A 308 27.03 3.91 -29.61
N GLU A 309 27.20 2.95 -30.50
CA GLU A 309 26.21 2.53 -31.49
C GLU A 309 24.97 1.94 -30.82
N GLU A 310 25.13 1.14 -29.75
CA GLU A 310 24.01 0.61 -28.95
C GLU A 310 23.24 1.72 -28.21
N TRP A 311 23.94 2.69 -27.61
CA TRP A 311 23.28 3.85 -27.00
C TRP A 311 22.50 4.68 -28.02
N VAL A 312 23.07 4.89 -29.22
CA VAL A 312 22.40 5.59 -30.30
C VAL A 312 21.14 4.83 -30.75
N ALA A 313 21.21 3.50 -30.85
CA ALA A 313 20.06 2.67 -31.20
C ALA A 313 18.93 2.78 -30.16
N ILE A 314 19.25 2.73 -28.86
CA ILE A 314 18.28 2.91 -27.78
C ILE A 314 17.60 4.29 -27.88
N LEU A 315 18.38 5.36 -28.07
CA LEU A 315 17.83 6.71 -28.21
C LEU A 315 16.95 6.85 -29.46
N GLN A 316 17.32 6.21 -30.57
CA GLN A 316 16.49 6.16 -31.78
C GLN A 316 15.16 5.44 -31.52
N MET A 317 15.17 4.34 -30.77
CA MET A 317 13.94 3.64 -30.37
C MET A 317 13.02 4.56 -29.56
N VAL A 318 13.55 5.33 -28.61
CA VAL A 318 12.75 6.29 -27.81
C VAL A 318 12.13 7.35 -28.71
N VAL A 319 12.91 7.95 -29.62
CA VAL A 319 12.40 8.97 -30.55
C VAL A 319 11.29 8.38 -31.43
N THR A 320 11.52 7.21 -32.02
CA THR A 320 10.49 6.54 -32.85
C THR A 320 9.24 6.19 -32.04
N ALA A 321 9.39 5.73 -30.80
CA ALA A 321 8.25 5.41 -29.94
C ALA A 321 7.48 6.68 -29.49
N MET A 322 8.17 7.82 -29.34
CA MET A 322 7.51 9.09 -29.07
C MET A 322 6.74 9.66 -30.28
N GLU A 323 7.16 9.33 -31.50
CA GLU A 323 6.50 9.78 -32.75
C GLU A 323 5.22 8.99 -33.10
N GLN A 324 5.05 7.79 -32.57
CA GLN A 324 3.91 6.89 -32.82
C GLN A 324 2.69 7.19 -31.93
#